data_AF-A0A953URK7-F1
#
_entry.id   AF-A0A953URK7-F1
#
_cell.length_a   1.000
_cell.length_b   1.000
_cell.length_c   1.000
_cell.angle_alpha   90.00
_cell.angle_beta   90.00
_cell.angle_gamma   90.00
#
_symmetry.space_group_name_H-M   'P 1'
#
loop_
_entity.id
_entity.type
_entity.pdbx_description
1 polymer ?
#
loop_
_entity_poly.entity_id
_entity_poly.type
_entity_poly.pdbx_seq_one_letter_code
_entity_poly.pdbx_strand_id
1 'polypeptide(L)'
;MSVISASVGKFDHGARQCHNIPSDQSIVISLLNRVGRAQGGRREDPLPNNPRWGVASPALYEAILTFQRTNRLSVDGHVDPGEATLRRLDELAAGPLLPTVRTDDLPESIRRNPDYVERRVQGVGILGLGGPFRMDIGLDANMMPTRSFFMDRSRFNLVSDPFTGNAEIALTGIYPSETQALAAVRGSGLNRTGYVVYAHYRGAENIIFPTIMSATTTPALIRALRLAVDDEARYAQAASNLLIRAFFTLAGLRYLPVAAEASAPAAAGDLQALRQTAQALLRNQPAGRAVVNLAGTGEVSGAINVNVLSAQQVSSVPNLIRSGAETVGEIFPRASVDRIVSNDVVFGQVNWATTARGCFTILRPGGTVSIAPYAGQLAEHLEAIATALRSAGFRDVAIEAGHIVTAVRP
;
A
#
# COMPACT_ATOMS: atom_id res chain seq x y z
N MET A 1 -22.13 4.93 -12.39
CA MET A 1 -22.77 3.71 -12.92
C MET A 1 -21.89 2.53 -12.62
N SER A 2 -22.49 1.48 -12.10
CA SER A 2 -21.85 0.20 -11.84
C SER A 2 -21.55 -0.50 -13.18
N VAL A 3 -20.43 -1.21 -13.25
CA VAL A 3 -20.02 -1.99 -14.44
C VAL A 3 -19.88 -3.44 -14.00
N ILE A 4 -20.56 -4.35 -14.68
CA ILE A 4 -20.37 -5.80 -14.54
C ILE A 4 -19.69 -6.32 -15.80
N SER A 5 -18.81 -7.30 -15.65
CA SER A 5 -18.03 -7.86 -16.76
C SER A 5 -18.77 -8.94 -17.56
N ALA A 6 -19.77 -9.59 -16.95
CA ALA A 6 -20.58 -10.61 -17.57
C ALA A 6 -22.01 -10.65 -17.01
N SER A 7 -22.90 -11.37 -17.69
CA SER A 7 -24.30 -11.54 -17.30
C SER A 7 -24.46 -12.24 -15.94
N VAL A 8 -25.36 -11.73 -15.11
CA VAL A 8 -25.69 -12.24 -13.77
C VAL A 8 -27.15 -12.68 -13.73
N GLY A 9 -27.43 -13.91 -13.29
CA GLY A 9 -28.77 -14.46 -13.14
C GLY A 9 -28.93 -15.80 -13.86
N LYS A 10 -30.13 -16.02 -14.38
CA LYS A 10 -30.48 -17.20 -15.19
C LYS A 10 -31.36 -16.76 -16.34
N PHE A 11 -31.32 -17.49 -17.45
CA PHE A 11 -32.19 -17.28 -18.60
C PHE A 11 -32.95 -18.58 -18.92
N ASP A 12 -33.79 -18.58 -19.97
CA ASP A 12 -34.68 -19.68 -20.34
C ASP A 12 -35.58 -20.11 -19.16
N HIS A 13 -36.27 -19.14 -18.54
CA HIS A 13 -37.15 -19.34 -17.38
C HIS A 13 -36.47 -20.01 -16.17
N GLY A 14 -35.17 -19.77 -15.99
CA GLY A 14 -34.40 -20.28 -14.86
C GLY A 14 -33.74 -21.63 -15.11
N ALA A 15 -33.88 -22.19 -16.31
CA ALA A 15 -33.27 -23.47 -16.70
C ALA A 15 -31.75 -23.38 -16.88
N ARG A 16 -31.21 -22.22 -17.26
CA ARG A 16 -29.78 -22.05 -17.57
C ARG A 16 -29.14 -20.93 -16.78
N GLN A 17 -27.97 -21.20 -16.21
CA GLN A 17 -27.18 -20.21 -15.49
C GLN A 17 -26.48 -19.26 -16.48
N CYS A 18 -26.45 -17.97 -16.17
CA CYS A 18 -25.52 -17.03 -16.80
C CYS A 18 -24.07 -17.31 -16.36
N HIS A 19 -23.12 -16.49 -16.83
CA HIS A 19 -21.71 -16.64 -16.47
C HIS A 19 -21.46 -16.46 -14.97
N ASN A 20 -22.21 -15.57 -14.31
CA ASN A 20 -22.28 -15.47 -12.84
C ASN A 20 -20.89 -15.37 -12.18
N ILE A 21 -20.06 -14.42 -12.62
CA ILE A 21 -18.79 -14.13 -11.95
C ILE A 21 -19.09 -13.61 -10.54
N PRO A 22 -18.36 -14.05 -9.49
CA PRO A 22 -18.65 -13.64 -8.11
C PRO A 22 -18.62 -12.13 -7.84
N SER A 23 -17.71 -11.40 -8.50
CA SER A 23 -17.64 -9.93 -8.41
C SER A 23 -18.89 -9.27 -8.96
N ASP A 24 -19.35 -9.69 -10.14
CA ASP A 24 -20.53 -9.14 -10.81
C ASP A 24 -21.81 -9.45 -10.02
N GLN A 25 -21.91 -10.68 -9.49
CA GLN A 25 -23.00 -11.05 -8.58
C GLN A 25 -23.04 -10.15 -7.33
N SER A 26 -21.88 -9.87 -6.73
CA SER A 26 -21.79 -8.98 -5.56
C SER A 26 -22.29 -7.57 -5.88
N ILE A 27 -21.98 -7.05 -7.07
CA ILE A 27 -22.45 -5.75 -7.55
C ILE A 27 -23.99 -5.76 -7.66
N VAL A 28 -24.56 -6.74 -8.35
CA VAL A 28 -26.03 -6.83 -8.53
C VAL A 28 -26.75 -7.02 -7.20
N ILE A 29 -26.24 -7.88 -6.30
CA ILE A 29 -26.76 -8.06 -4.94
C ILE A 29 -26.73 -6.74 -4.17
N SER A 30 -25.61 -6.03 -4.21
CA SER A 30 -25.44 -4.74 -3.54
C SER A 30 -26.41 -3.67 -4.06
N LEU A 31 -26.67 -3.63 -5.37
CA LEU A 31 -27.64 -2.72 -5.97
C LEU A 31 -29.07 -3.06 -5.54
N LEU A 32 -29.46 -4.33 -5.64
CA LEU A 32 -30.79 -4.79 -5.19
C LEU A 32 -31.02 -4.48 -3.71
N ASN A 33 -30.01 -4.69 -2.86
CA ASN A 33 -30.08 -4.38 -1.43
C ASN A 33 -30.12 -2.87 -1.12
N ARG A 34 -29.87 -1.99 -2.10
CA ARG A 34 -30.02 -0.54 -1.95
C ARG A 34 -31.37 -0.03 -2.46
N VAL A 35 -32.07 -0.77 -3.31
CA VAL A 35 -33.40 -0.41 -3.82
C VAL A 35 -34.49 -0.82 -2.84
N GLY A 36 -35.46 0.06 -2.57
CA GLY A 36 -36.58 -0.22 -1.66
C GLY A 36 -37.56 -1.25 -2.23
N ARG A 37 -38.27 -1.98 -1.36
CA ARG A 37 -39.24 -3.03 -1.75
C ARG A 37 -40.32 -2.52 -2.70
N ALA A 38 -40.81 -1.29 -2.50
CA ALA A 38 -41.82 -0.67 -3.38
C ALA A 38 -41.33 -0.47 -4.83
N GLN A 39 -40.01 -0.47 -5.04
CA GLN A 39 -39.35 -0.32 -6.33
C GLN A 39 -38.76 -1.66 -6.84
N GLY A 40 -39.17 -2.78 -6.22
CA GLY A 40 -38.75 -4.13 -6.59
C GLY A 40 -37.38 -4.55 -6.04
N GLY A 41 -36.80 -3.75 -5.13
CA GLY A 41 -35.53 -4.06 -4.49
C GLY A 41 -35.66 -4.88 -3.20
N ARG A 42 -34.55 -4.98 -2.47
CA ARG A 42 -34.35 -5.85 -1.30
C ARG A 42 -33.85 -5.08 -0.06
N ARG A 43 -33.92 -3.74 -0.03
CA ARG A 43 -33.40 -2.92 1.07
C ARG A 43 -33.92 -3.32 2.45
N GLU A 44 -35.21 -3.63 2.57
CA GLU A 44 -35.86 -3.98 3.83
C GLU A 44 -35.68 -5.46 4.19
N ASP A 45 -35.24 -6.31 3.25
CA ASP A 45 -34.92 -7.73 3.47
C ASP A 45 -33.73 -8.14 2.58
N PRO A 46 -32.50 -7.72 2.96
CA PRO A 46 -31.33 -7.82 2.11
C PRO A 46 -30.95 -9.25 1.76
N LEU A 47 -30.56 -9.47 0.51
CA LEU A 47 -29.95 -10.73 0.08
C LEU A 47 -28.58 -10.90 0.75
N PRO A 48 -28.24 -12.12 1.24
CA PRO A 48 -26.89 -12.41 1.71
C PRO A 48 -25.89 -12.37 0.55
N ASN A 49 -24.75 -11.70 0.78
CA ASN A 49 -23.70 -11.57 -0.24
C ASN A 49 -22.74 -12.77 -0.24
N ASN A 50 -23.22 -13.94 -0.69
CA ASN A 50 -22.44 -15.19 -0.76
C ASN A 50 -22.41 -15.72 -2.21
N PRO A 51 -21.80 -14.99 -3.17
CA PRO A 51 -21.82 -15.36 -4.58
C PRO A 51 -21.01 -16.64 -4.85
N ARG A 52 -21.43 -17.43 -5.85
CA ARG A 52 -20.75 -18.66 -6.27
C ARG A 52 -20.46 -18.62 -7.76
N TRP A 53 -19.24 -18.98 -8.15
CA TRP A 53 -18.84 -18.99 -9.56
C TRP A 53 -19.79 -19.84 -10.40
N GLY A 54 -20.33 -19.26 -11.48
CA GLY A 54 -21.21 -19.96 -12.43
C GLY A 54 -22.62 -20.28 -11.92
N VAL A 55 -22.98 -19.87 -10.70
CA VAL A 55 -24.27 -20.22 -10.10
C VAL A 55 -24.91 -19.00 -9.42
N ALA A 56 -26.01 -18.52 -9.99
CA ALA A 56 -26.91 -17.59 -9.31
C ALA A 56 -27.81 -18.35 -8.32
N SER A 57 -27.88 -17.86 -7.09
CA SER A 57 -28.77 -18.43 -6.08
C SER A 57 -30.24 -18.25 -6.49
N PRO A 58 -31.16 -19.14 -6.07
CA PRO A 58 -32.59 -18.95 -6.32
C PRO A 58 -33.11 -17.60 -5.81
N ALA A 59 -32.63 -17.15 -4.65
CA ALA A 59 -33.03 -15.86 -4.08
C ALA A 59 -32.57 -14.66 -4.93
N LEU A 60 -31.36 -14.70 -5.49
CA LEU A 60 -30.86 -13.66 -6.40
C LEU A 60 -31.69 -13.62 -7.69
N TYR A 61 -31.97 -14.79 -8.28
CA TYR A 61 -32.78 -14.91 -9.49
C TYR A 61 -34.20 -14.34 -9.30
N GLU A 62 -34.89 -14.72 -8.22
CA GLU A 62 -36.22 -14.21 -7.92
C GLU A 62 -36.23 -12.70 -7.62
N ALA A 63 -35.16 -12.18 -6.99
CA ALA A 63 -35.01 -10.75 -6.78
C ALA A 63 -34.83 -9.97 -8.08
N ILE A 64 -34.06 -10.50 -9.04
CA ILE A 64 -33.91 -9.90 -10.38
C ILE A 64 -35.26 -9.89 -11.10
N LEU A 65 -35.98 -11.01 -11.13
CA LEU A 65 -37.31 -11.08 -11.76
C LEU A 65 -38.30 -10.09 -11.12
N THR A 66 -38.30 -10.01 -9.79
CA THR A 66 -39.17 -9.08 -9.06
C THR A 66 -38.86 -7.64 -9.46
N PHE A 67 -37.57 -7.27 -9.45
CA PHE A 67 -37.13 -5.94 -9.85
C PHE A 67 -37.53 -5.59 -11.29
N GLN A 68 -37.31 -6.51 -12.23
CA GLN A 68 -37.67 -6.34 -13.63
C GLN A 68 -39.17 -6.12 -13.84
N ARG A 69 -40.02 -6.95 -13.20
CA ARG A 69 -41.48 -6.80 -13.25
C ARG A 69 -41.93 -5.46 -12.68
N THR A 70 -41.44 -5.09 -11.50
CA THR A 70 -41.83 -3.84 -10.84
C THR A 70 -41.45 -2.61 -11.67
N ASN A 71 -40.32 -2.66 -12.39
CA ASN A 71 -39.83 -1.55 -13.20
C ASN A 71 -40.25 -1.61 -14.68
N ARG A 72 -41.13 -2.55 -15.06
CA ARG A 72 -41.62 -2.73 -16.44
C ARG A 72 -40.47 -2.91 -17.46
N LEU A 73 -39.45 -3.67 -17.07
CA LEU A 73 -38.31 -4.04 -17.90
C LEU A 73 -38.56 -5.40 -18.58
N SER A 74 -37.61 -5.86 -19.41
CA SER A 74 -37.58 -7.26 -19.86
C SER A 74 -37.54 -8.19 -18.64
N VAL A 75 -38.44 -9.17 -18.58
CA VAL A 75 -38.58 -10.12 -17.45
C VAL A 75 -37.93 -11.45 -17.83
N ASP A 76 -36.62 -11.42 -17.97
CA ASP A 76 -35.78 -12.52 -18.44
C ASP A 76 -34.90 -13.15 -17.34
N GLY A 77 -34.92 -12.57 -16.14
CA GLY A 77 -34.28 -13.11 -14.95
C GLY A 77 -32.76 -12.96 -14.89
N HIS A 78 -32.18 -12.11 -15.75
CA HIS A 78 -30.76 -11.80 -15.71
C HIS A 78 -30.46 -10.30 -15.89
N VAL A 79 -29.24 -9.91 -15.56
CA VAL A 79 -28.72 -8.56 -15.65
C VAL A 79 -27.47 -8.58 -16.52
N ASP A 80 -27.56 -7.94 -17.69
CA ASP A 80 -26.45 -7.86 -18.63
C ASP A 80 -25.63 -6.57 -18.48
N PRO A 81 -24.33 -6.62 -18.83
CA PRO A 81 -23.48 -5.43 -18.87
C PRO A 81 -24.08 -4.31 -19.72
N GLY A 82 -24.26 -3.12 -19.13
CA GLY A 82 -24.69 -1.91 -19.85
C GLY A 82 -26.17 -1.85 -20.25
N GLU A 83 -26.95 -2.91 -19.98
CA GLU A 83 -28.35 -3.01 -20.39
C GLU A 83 -29.31 -2.25 -19.47
N ALA A 84 -30.57 -2.15 -19.91
CA ALA A 84 -31.61 -1.38 -19.24
C ALA A 84 -31.82 -1.78 -17.76
N THR A 85 -31.73 -3.07 -17.44
CA THR A 85 -31.89 -3.56 -16.07
C THR A 85 -30.79 -3.04 -15.13
N LEU A 86 -29.53 -3.08 -15.57
CA LEU A 86 -28.41 -2.58 -14.78
C LEU A 86 -28.49 -1.06 -14.58
N ARG A 87 -28.79 -0.32 -15.66
CA ARG A 87 -28.96 1.14 -15.58
C ARG A 87 -30.06 1.53 -14.61
N ARG A 88 -31.20 0.83 -14.65
CA ARG A 88 -32.33 1.11 -13.75
C ARG A 88 -32.01 0.74 -12.30
N LEU A 89 -31.24 -0.32 -12.06
CA LEU A 89 -30.75 -0.66 -10.73
C LEU A 89 -29.88 0.46 -10.17
N ASP A 90 -28.93 0.97 -10.94
CA ASP A 90 -28.08 2.10 -10.54
C ASP A 90 -28.89 3.36 -10.22
N GLU A 91 -29.83 3.74 -11.11
CA GLU A 91 -30.70 4.90 -10.92
C GLU A 91 -31.47 4.85 -9.59
N LEU A 92 -32.07 3.70 -9.28
CA LEU A 92 -32.89 3.54 -8.08
C LEU A 92 -32.05 3.32 -6.83
N ALA A 93 -30.89 2.67 -6.96
CA ALA A 93 -29.94 2.47 -5.86
C ALA A 93 -29.27 3.78 -5.44
N ALA A 94 -29.17 4.76 -6.36
CA ALA A 94 -28.73 6.12 -6.05
C ALA A 94 -29.74 6.90 -5.16
N GLY A 95 -31.00 6.44 -5.06
CA GLY A 95 -32.07 7.10 -4.32
C GLY A 95 -32.71 8.27 -5.07
N PRO A 96 -33.78 8.90 -4.52
CA PRO A 96 -34.26 10.17 -5.07
C PRO A 96 -33.08 11.13 -5.06
N LEU A 97 -32.72 11.61 -6.25
CA LEU A 97 -31.71 12.63 -6.42
C LEU A 97 -32.09 13.78 -5.50
N LEU A 98 -31.43 13.88 -4.34
CA LEU A 98 -31.24 15.18 -3.71
C LEU A 98 -30.76 16.09 -4.84
N PRO A 99 -31.33 17.31 -4.97
CA PRO A 99 -31.14 18.16 -6.14
C PRO A 99 -29.69 18.07 -6.58
N THR A 100 -29.48 17.54 -7.78
CA THR A 100 -28.16 17.36 -8.37
C THR A 100 -27.51 18.73 -8.53
N VAL A 101 -26.88 19.20 -7.47
CA VAL A 101 -25.62 19.91 -7.60
C VAL A 101 -24.73 18.94 -8.35
N ARG A 102 -24.23 19.31 -9.53
CA ARG A 102 -23.18 18.55 -10.22
C ARG A 102 -22.01 18.38 -9.25
N THR A 103 -21.93 17.22 -8.59
CA THR A 103 -20.93 16.88 -7.57
C THR A 103 -19.64 16.36 -8.16
N ASP A 104 -19.61 16.04 -9.46
CA ASP A 104 -18.44 15.43 -10.10
C ASP A 104 -17.25 16.40 -10.24
N ASP A 105 -17.48 17.71 -10.08
CA ASP A 105 -16.42 18.73 -10.14
C ASP A 105 -16.06 19.34 -8.78
N LEU A 106 -16.86 19.15 -7.73
CA LEU A 106 -16.68 19.94 -6.51
C LEU A 106 -15.46 19.52 -5.67
N PRO A 107 -15.23 18.22 -5.39
CA PRO A 107 -14.04 17.78 -4.69
C PRO A 107 -12.78 18.15 -5.47
N GLU A 108 -12.80 17.94 -6.78
CA GLU A 108 -11.66 18.28 -7.62
C GLU A 108 -11.40 19.78 -7.71
N SER A 109 -12.42 20.61 -7.86
CA SER A 109 -12.25 22.07 -7.91
C SER A 109 -11.70 22.63 -6.60
N ILE A 110 -12.11 22.09 -5.45
CA ILE A 110 -11.50 22.45 -4.15
C ILE A 110 -10.05 21.99 -4.09
N ARG A 111 -9.71 20.77 -4.53
CA ARG A 111 -8.32 20.27 -4.56
C ARG A 111 -7.41 21.04 -5.54
N ARG A 112 -8.00 21.66 -6.57
CA ARG A 112 -7.28 22.56 -7.51
C ARG A 112 -7.12 23.99 -6.96
N ASN A 113 -7.78 24.33 -5.86
CA ASN A 113 -7.64 25.66 -5.25
C ASN A 113 -6.19 25.87 -4.77
N PRO A 114 -5.55 27.02 -5.06
CA PRO A 114 -4.18 27.30 -4.60
C PRO A 114 -4.03 27.32 -3.07
N ASP A 115 -5.11 27.57 -2.33
CA ASP A 115 -5.13 27.52 -0.87
C ASP A 115 -5.31 26.10 -0.33
N TYR A 116 -5.52 25.07 -1.18
CA TYR A 116 -5.63 23.69 -0.73
C TYR A 116 -4.33 23.23 -0.09
N VAL A 117 -4.40 22.52 1.04
CA VAL A 117 -3.22 22.15 1.84
C VAL A 117 -2.12 21.47 1.01
N GLU A 118 -2.48 20.58 0.08
CA GLU A 118 -1.52 19.87 -0.77
C GLU A 118 -0.83 20.78 -1.80
N ARG A 119 -1.45 21.91 -2.16
CA ARG A 119 -0.87 22.94 -3.04
C ARG A 119 -0.04 23.95 -2.26
N ARG A 120 -0.43 24.23 -1.02
CA ARG A 120 0.15 25.29 -0.21
C ARG A 120 1.40 24.84 0.55
N VAL A 121 1.44 23.59 0.99
CA VAL A 121 2.58 23.00 1.70
C VAL A 121 3.68 22.63 0.70
N GLN A 122 4.85 23.22 0.88
CA GLN A 122 6.05 23.05 0.05
C GLN A 122 7.06 22.07 0.66
N GLY A 123 6.99 21.85 1.97
CA GLY A 123 7.86 20.94 2.70
C GLY A 123 7.23 20.46 4.00
N VAL A 124 7.73 19.35 4.54
CA VAL A 124 7.30 18.82 5.84
C VAL A 124 8.51 18.46 6.68
N GLY A 125 8.35 18.52 8.00
CA GLY A 125 9.35 18.08 8.96
C GLY A 125 8.71 17.64 10.26
N ILE A 126 9.56 17.24 11.21
CA ILE A 126 9.13 16.80 12.53
C ILE A 126 9.93 17.59 13.57
N LEU A 127 9.24 18.21 14.52
CA LEU A 127 9.89 18.98 15.59
C LEU A 127 10.32 18.07 16.74
N GLY A 128 11.50 17.45 16.61
CA GLY A 128 12.04 16.51 17.60
C GLY A 128 11.34 15.15 17.58
N LEU A 129 11.99 14.13 18.18
CA LEU A 129 11.47 12.76 18.18
C LEU A 129 10.08 12.69 18.84
N GLY A 130 9.09 12.18 18.12
CA GLY A 130 7.69 12.08 18.51
C GLY A 130 6.89 13.37 18.40
N GLY A 131 7.51 14.49 17.99
CA GLY A 131 6.87 15.81 17.97
C GLY A 131 5.86 16.02 16.83
N PRO A 132 5.12 17.14 16.83
CA PRO A 132 4.15 17.44 15.77
C PRO A 132 4.82 17.59 14.40
N PHE A 133 4.02 17.47 13.35
CA PHE A 133 4.48 17.77 12.00
C PHE A 133 4.60 19.27 11.79
N ARG A 134 5.75 19.70 11.28
CA ARG A 134 5.97 21.04 10.75
C ARG A 134 5.56 21.06 9.29
N MET A 135 4.70 22.00 8.91
CA MET A 135 4.23 22.21 7.54
C MET A 135 4.81 23.52 7.01
N ASP A 136 5.69 23.42 6.02
CA ASP A 136 6.41 24.55 5.47
C ASP A 136 5.61 25.12 4.29
N ILE A 137 5.17 26.37 4.42
CA ILE A 137 4.34 27.08 3.41
C ILE A 137 5.09 28.23 2.75
N GLY A 138 6.39 28.35 3.00
CA GLY A 138 7.28 29.25 2.31
C GLY A 138 8.71 28.77 2.49
N LEU A 139 9.44 28.68 1.38
CA LEU A 139 10.85 28.33 1.34
C LEU A 139 11.64 29.51 0.77
N ASP A 140 12.87 29.73 1.25
CA ASP A 140 13.80 30.67 0.62
C ASP A 140 14.56 30.03 -0.57
N ALA A 141 15.52 30.77 -1.15
CA ALA A 141 16.32 30.30 -2.28
C ALA A 141 17.21 29.08 -1.95
N ASN A 142 17.46 28.80 -0.68
CA ASN A 142 18.23 27.64 -0.21
C ASN A 142 17.32 26.49 0.24
N MET A 143 16.02 26.55 -0.08
CA MET A 143 15.01 25.58 0.36
C MET A 143 14.82 25.54 1.88
N MET A 144 15.20 26.59 2.60
CA MET A 144 15.00 26.67 4.05
C MET A 144 13.60 27.22 4.35
N PRO A 145 12.88 26.66 5.33
CA PRO A 145 11.56 27.16 5.71
C PRO A 145 11.62 28.59 6.25
N THR A 146 10.89 29.50 5.60
CA THR A 146 10.70 30.89 6.05
C THR A 146 9.38 31.08 6.78
N ARG A 147 8.40 30.20 6.52
CA ARG A 147 7.10 30.21 7.18
C ARG A 147 6.57 28.79 7.33
N SER A 148 6.17 28.45 8.54
CA SER A 148 5.66 27.13 8.86
C SER A 148 4.54 27.21 9.90
N PHE A 149 3.70 26.19 9.95
CA PHE A 149 2.80 25.94 11.07
C PHE A 149 2.95 24.49 11.55
N PHE A 150 2.43 24.20 12.73
CA PHE A 150 2.55 22.86 13.33
C PHE A 150 1.19 22.19 13.40
N MET A 151 1.19 20.88 13.20
CA MET A 151 -0.02 20.07 13.24
C MET A 151 0.23 18.76 13.97
N ASP A 152 -0.72 18.37 14.82
CA ASP A 152 -0.65 17.13 15.56
C ASP A 152 -0.65 15.91 14.62
N ARG A 153 0.16 14.89 14.94
CA ARG A 153 0.29 13.69 14.10
C ARG A 153 -1.01 12.91 13.97
N SER A 154 -1.84 12.90 15.01
CA SER A 154 -3.13 12.19 15.05
C SER A 154 -4.12 12.70 14.01
N ARG A 155 -3.87 13.86 13.41
CA ARG A 155 -4.68 14.42 12.33
C ARG A 155 -4.48 13.69 11.00
N PHE A 156 -3.42 12.88 10.85
CA PHE A 156 -3.07 12.22 9.60
C PHE A 156 -3.28 10.71 9.69
N ASN A 157 -3.92 10.16 8.66
CA ASN A 157 -4.07 8.73 8.49
C ASN A 157 -2.88 8.18 7.69
N LEU A 158 -1.73 8.06 8.36
CA LEU A 158 -0.47 7.63 7.73
C LEU A 158 -0.40 6.12 7.48
N VAL A 159 -1.09 5.31 8.29
CA VAL A 159 -0.99 3.84 8.23
C VAL A 159 -2.06 3.26 7.31
N SER A 160 -3.33 3.52 7.60
CA SER A 160 -4.47 3.01 6.84
C SER A 160 -5.27 4.16 6.26
N ASP A 161 -5.62 4.08 4.98
CA ASP A 161 -6.51 5.08 4.37
C ASP A 161 -7.98 4.71 4.64
N PRO A 162 -8.74 5.51 5.42
CA PRO A 162 -10.12 5.19 5.77
C PRO A 162 -11.04 5.04 4.57
N PHE A 163 -10.68 5.63 3.42
CA PHE A 163 -11.46 5.54 2.19
C PHE A 163 -11.30 4.18 1.47
N THR A 164 -10.32 3.36 1.85
CA THR A 164 -10.09 2.05 1.21
C THR A 164 -11.30 1.14 1.39
N GLY A 165 -11.95 0.77 0.29
CA GLY A 165 -13.13 -0.11 0.29
C GLY A 165 -14.44 0.59 0.67
N ASN A 166 -14.44 1.92 0.83
CA ASN A 166 -15.63 2.73 1.13
C ASN A 166 -15.90 3.74 0.01
N ALA A 167 -17.16 4.11 -0.19
CA ALA A 167 -17.51 5.20 -1.08
C ALA A 167 -17.22 6.56 -0.42
N GLU A 168 -16.58 7.46 -1.17
CA GLU A 168 -16.25 8.82 -0.74
C GLU A 168 -17.46 9.76 -0.89
N ILE A 169 -17.78 10.50 0.18
CA ILE A 169 -18.78 11.58 0.14
C ILE A 169 -18.14 12.86 0.69
N ALA A 170 -17.87 13.81 -0.19
CA ALA A 170 -17.47 15.17 0.21
C ALA A 170 -18.71 16.04 0.41
N LEU A 171 -18.87 16.62 1.60
CA LEU A 171 -19.87 17.66 1.81
C LEU A 171 -19.51 18.91 0.99
N THR A 172 -20.53 19.56 0.44
CA THR A 172 -20.35 20.72 -0.42
C THR A 172 -19.95 21.96 0.37
N GLY A 173 -18.90 22.64 -0.09
CA GLY A 173 -18.46 23.92 0.44
C GLY A 173 -17.19 23.85 1.31
N ILE A 174 -16.70 25.03 1.68
CA ILE A 174 -15.55 25.20 2.58
C ILE A 174 -16.07 25.90 3.83
N TYR A 175 -16.05 25.18 4.95
CA TYR A 175 -16.51 25.69 6.23
C TYR A 175 -15.51 26.69 6.84
N PRO A 176 -15.97 27.69 7.60
CA PRO A 176 -15.10 28.67 8.28
C PRO A 176 -14.11 28.06 9.28
N SER A 177 -14.40 26.89 9.84
CA SER A 177 -13.54 26.23 10.82
C SER A 177 -13.72 24.72 10.83
N GLU A 178 -12.72 24.03 11.39
CA GLU A 178 -12.74 22.58 11.54
C GLU A 178 -13.96 22.10 12.35
N THR A 179 -14.26 22.77 13.46
CA THR A 179 -15.40 22.42 14.32
C THR A 179 -16.72 22.45 13.56
N GLN A 180 -16.91 23.45 12.68
CA GLN A 180 -18.11 23.56 11.85
C GLN A 180 -18.16 22.46 10.77
N ALA A 181 -17.03 22.18 10.11
CA ALA A 181 -16.96 21.09 9.15
C ALA A 181 -17.26 19.73 9.79
N LEU A 182 -16.67 19.43 10.95
CA LEU A 182 -16.94 18.20 11.70
C LEU A 182 -18.39 18.13 12.19
N ALA A 183 -18.98 19.24 12.62
CA ALA A 183 -20.39 19.30 12.99
C ALA A 183 -21.29 19.00 11.78
N ALA A 184 -20.96 19.51 10.59
CA ALA A 184 -21.69 19.21 9.36
C ALA A 184 -21.55 17.75 8.94
N VAL A 185 -20.35 17.17 9.01
CA VAL A 185 -20.11 15.73 8.74
C VAL A 185 -20.98 14.88 9.66
N ARG A 186 -21.00 15.16 10.97
CA ARG A 186 -21.85 14.45 11.94
C ARG A 186 -23.35 14.66 11.68
N GLY A 187 -23.75 15.89 11.35
CA GLY A 187 -25.15 16.26 11.11
C GLY A 187 -25.72 15.75 9.79
N SER A 188 -24.88 15.29 8.85
CA SER A 188 -25.32 14.82 7.54
C SER A 188 -26.23 13.58 7.58
N GLY A 189 -26.15 12.77 8.64
CA GLY A 189 -26.84 11.47 8.71
C GLY A 189 -26.35 10.42 7.70
N LEU A 190 -25.28 10.74 6.95
CA LEU A 190 -24.68 9.92 5.90
C LEU A 190 -23.57 8.99 6.45
N ASN A 191 -23.25 9.09 7.73
CA ASN A 191 -22.25 8.22 8.37
C ASN A 191 -22.84 6.82 8.61
N ARG A 192 -22.95 6.05 7.51
CA ARG A 192 -23.46 4.67 7.47
C ARG A 192 -22.36 3.76 6.95
N THR A 193 -22.45 2.47 7.27
CA THR A 193 -21.52 1.45 6.79
C THR A 193 -21.35 1.52 5.27
N GLY A 194 -20.10 1.55 4.79
CA GLY A 194 -19.75 1.61 3.37
C GLY A 194 -19.51 3.01 2.81
N TYR A 195 -19.66 4.08 3.62
CA TYR A 195 -19.37 5.45 3.21
C TYR A 195 -18.38 6.12 4.16
N VAL A 196 -17.50 6.95 3.60
CA VAL A 196 -16.68 7.89 4.37
C VAL A 196 -17.10 9.30 3.97
N VAL A 197 -17.72 9.99 4.93
CA VAL A 197 -18.18 11.36 4.77
C VAL A 197 -17.11 12.30 5.32
N TYR A 198 -16.73 13.30 4.53
CA TYR A 198 -15.77 14.31 4.94
C TYR A 198 -16.17 15.69 4.41
N ALA A 199 -15.57 16.75 4.95
CA ALA A 199 -15.82 18.13 4.55
C ALA A 199 -14.50 18.89 4.41
N HIS A 200 -14.56 20.12 3.91
CA HIS A 200 -13.39 21.00 3.80
C HIS A 200 -13.56 22.22 4.71
N TYR A 201 -12.49 22.72 5.33
CA TYR A 201 -12.53 23.92 6.15
C TYR A 201 -11.32 24.82 5.95
N ARG A 202 -11.48 26.11 6.27
CA ARG A 202 -10.35 27.05 6.36
C ARG A 202 -9.69 26.93 7.73
N GLY A 203 -8.42 26.55 7.73
CA GLY A 203 -7.60 26.38 8.93
C GLY A 203 -6.59 27.52 9.10
N ALA A 204 -5.46 27.20 9.71
CA ALA A 204 -4.35 28.13 9.87
C ALA A 204 -3.93 28.72 8.51
N GLU A 205 -3.57 30.00 8.52
CA GLU A 205 -3.05 30.69 7.33
C GLU A 205 -4.01 30.71 6.13
N ASN A 206 -5.32 30.61 6.42
CA ASN A 206 -6.40 30.56 5.44
C ASN A 206 -6.35 29.35 4.49
N ILE A 207 -5.60 28.31 4.86
CA ILE A 207 -5.41 27.09 4.07
C ILE A 207 -6.66 26.22 4.16
N ILE A 208 -7.03 25.59 3.05
CA ILE A 208 -8.16 24.68 2.97
C ILE A 208 -7.70 23.26 3.30
N PHE A 209 -8.26 22.68 4.35
CA PHE A 209 -8.00 21.32 4.81
C PHE A 209 -9.23 20.44 4.66
N PRO A 210 -9.09 19.16 4.28
CA PRO A 210 -10.14 18.19 4.49
C PRO A 210 -10.22 17.79 5.97
N THR A 211 -11.41 17.45 6.47
CA THR A 211 -11.59 16.92 7.84
C THR A 211 -10.95 15.56 8.05
N ILE A 212 -10.58 14.87 6.97
CA ILE A 212 -9.84 13.62 6.99
C ILE A 212 -8.64 13.80 6.06
N MET A 213 -7.42 13.83 6.62
CA MET A 213 -6.19 13.85 5.84
C MET A 213 -5.68 12.41 5.69
N SER A 214 -5.71 11.90 4.45
CA SER A 214 -5.30 10.55 4.09
C SER A 214 -4.75 10.52 2.66
N ALA A 215 -4.31 9.33 2.19
CA ALA A 215 -3.78 9.20 0.84
C ALA A 215 -4.82 9.51 -0.25
N THR A 216 -6.12 9.42 0.07
CA THR A 216 -7.22 9.76 -0.83
C THR A 216 -7.45 11.27 -0.95
N THR A 217 -7.39 12.00 0.17
CA THR A 217 -7.69 13.44 0.19
C THR A 217 -6.45 14.30 -0.05
N THR A 218 -5.27 13.88 0.43
CA THR A 218 -4.01 14.63 0.34
C THR A 218 -2.82 13.71 0.00
N PRO A 219 -2.80 13.05 -1.17
CA PRO A 219 -1.84 11.99 -1.51
C PRO A 219 -0.37 12.41 -1.42
N ALA A 220 0.02 13.55 -1.99
CA ALA A 220 1.39 14.03 -1.99
C ALA A 220 1.86 14.40 -0.58
N LEU A 221 1.00 15.06 0.20
CA LEU A 221 1.31 15.42 1.58
C LEU A 221 1.52 14.17 2.46
N ILE A 222 0.62 13.18 2.38
CA ILE A 222 0.76 11.94 3.16
C ILE A 222 2.01 11.16 2.78
N ARG A 223 2.37 11.15 1.49
CA ARG A 223 3.63 10.56 1.04
C ARG A 223 4.84 11.27 1.67
N ALA A 224 4.86 12.59 1.65
CA ALA A 224 5.94 13.36 2.25
C ALA A 224 6.04 13.14 3.77
N LEU A 225 4.91 13.05 4.47
CA LEU A 225 4.87 12.79 5.91
C LEU A 225 5.35 11.39 6.28
N ARG A 226 5.03 10.37 5.47
CA ARG A 226 5.57 9.02 5.65
C ARG A 226 7.09 9.01 5.56
N LEU A 227 7.65 9.66 4.55
CA LEU A 227 9.10 9.80 4.40
C LEU A 227 9.72 10.51 5.62
N ALA A 228 9.09 11.57 6.14
CA ALA A 228 9.56 12.25 7.34
C ALA A 228 9.54 11.36 8.59
N VAL A 229 8.51 10.51 8.75
CA VAL A 229 8.44 9.53 9.86
C VAL A 229 9.50 8.44 9.70
N ASP A 230 9.76 7.98 8.47
CA ASP A 230 10.82 7.01 8.19
C ASP A 230 12.21 7.61 8.49
N ASP A 231 12.45 8.87 8.11
CA ASP A 231 13.64 9.65 8.49
C ASP A 231 13.80 9.74 10.00
N GLU A 232 12.73 10.09 10.73
CA GLU A 232 12.75 10.14 12.18
C GLU A 232 13.10 8.80 12.81
N ALA A 233 12.48 7.70 12.36
CA ALA A 233 12.77 6.36 12.87
C ALA A 233 14.25 6.01 12.69
N ARG A 234 14.83 6.40 11.55
CA ARG A 234 16.26 6.25 11.27
C ARG A 234 17.13 7.07 12.22
N TYR A 235 16.80 8.35 12.43
CA TYR A 235 17.55 9.19 13.38
C TYR A 235 17.44 8.68 14.82
N ALA A 236 16.26 8.20 15.23
CA ALA A 236 16.07 7.60 16.54
C ALA A 236 16.93 6.34 16.71
N GLN A 237 17.00 5.47 15.69
CA GLN A 237 17.85 4.29 15.70
C GLN A 237 19.34 4.66 15.76
N ALA A 238 19.78 5.65 14.97
CA ALA A 238 21.16 6.13 14.98
C ALA A 238 21.55 6.75 16.33
N ALA A 239 20.67 7.56 16.92
CA ALA A 239 20.87 8.16 18.23
C ALA A 239 20.92 7.10 19.35
N SER A 240 20.04 6.09 19.29
CA SER A 240 20.06 4.93 20.20
C SER A 240 21.39 4.19 20.09
N ASN A 241 21.85 3.89 18.87
CA ASN A 241 23.13 3.24 18.64
C ASN A 241 24.32 4.06 19.19
N LEU A 242 24.28 5.39 19.05
CA LEU A 242 25.30 6.28 19.60
C LEU A 242 25.29 6.29 21.13
N LEU A 243 24.11 6.36 21.76
CA LEU A 243 23.98 6.32 23.21
C LEU A 243 24.47 5.00 23.79
N ILE A 244 24.12 3.88 23.16
CA ILE A 244 24.61 2.56 23.56
C ILE A 244 26.15 2.51 23.44
N ARG A 245 26.71 3.00 22.31
CA ARG A 245 28.17 3.09 22.13
C ARG A 245 28.83 3.94 23.22
N ALA A 246 28.26 5.10 23.53
CA ALA A 246 28.77 5.98 24.58
C ALA A 246 28.74 5.30 25.96
N PHE A 247 27.65 4.59 26.28
CA PHE A 247 27.52 3.83 27.52
C PHE A 247 28.59 2.75 27.65
N PHE A 248 28.79 1.91 26.63
CA PHE A 248 29.83 0.88 26.65
C PHE A 248 31.25 1.47 26.72
N THR A 249 31.49 2.57 26.01
CA THR A 249 32.77 3.29 26.05
C THR A 249 33.07 3.81 27.46
N LEU A 250 32.09 4.44 28.12
CA LEU A 250 32.22 4.90 29.50
C LEU A 250 32.42 3.75 30.49
N ALA A 251 31.82 2.59 30.23
CA ALA A 251 32.01 1.38 31.02
C ALA A 251 33.36 0.66 30.78
N GLY A 252 34.23 1.17 29.91
CA GLY A 252 35.50 0.53 29.55
C GLY A 252 35.33 -0.76 28.73
N LEU A 253 34.13 -0.99 28.20
CA LEU A 253 33.79 -2.16 27.40
C LEU A 253 33.91 -1.79 25.91
N ARG A 254 34.57 -2.63 25.13
CA ARG A 254 34.53 -2.48 23.67
C ARG A 254 33.12 -2.80 23.20
N TYR A 255 32.43 -1.79 22.67
CA TYR A 255 31.20 -2.02 21.92
C TYR A 255 31.54 -2.80 20.65
N LEU A 256 31.33 -4.12 20.70
CA LEU A 256 31.12 -4.88 19.48
C LEU A 256 29.72 -4.46 19.00
N PRO A 257 29.56 -3.93 17.78
CA PRO A 257 28.23 -3.66 17.25
C PRO A 257 27.42 -4.93 17.43
N VAL A 258 26.36 -4.83 18.25
CA VAL A 258 25.32 -5.85 18.28
C VAL A 258 24.80 -5.86 16.86
N ALA A 259 25.20 -6.85 16.06
CA ALA A 259 24.67 -7.03 14.72
C ALA A 259 23.15 -6.91 14.85
N ALA A 260 22.57 -5.92 14.14
CA ALA A 260 21.16 -5.56 14.21
C ALA A 260 20.34 -6.83 14.45
N GLU A 261 19.75 -6.97 15.66
CA GLU A 261 19.29 -8.24 16.24
C GLU A 261 19.24 -9.32 15.18
N ALA A 262 20.34 -10.04 15.00
CA ALA A 262 20.42 -11.09 14.00
C ALA A 262 19.18 -11.94 14.26
N SER A 263 18.24 -11.89 13.31
CA SER A 263 16.88 -12.40 13.50
C SER A 263 17.05 -13.74 14.17
N ALA A 264 16.51 -13.92 15.39
CA ALA A 264 16.75 -15.13 16.18
C ALA A 264 16.65 -16.31 15.22
N PRO A 265 17.69 -17.17 15.13
CA PRO A 265 17.82 -18.14 14.05
C PRO A 265 16.48 -18.85 13.92
N ALA A 266 15.88 -18.73 12.73
CA ALA A 266 14.55 -19.26 12.47
C ALA A 266 14.51 -20.69 13.02
N ALA A 267 13.50 -21.01 13.83
CA ALA A 267 13.42 -22.32 14.45
C ALA A 267 13.58 -23.39 13.35
N ALA A 268 14.20 -24.54 13.64
CA ALA A 268 14.57 -25.51 12.59
C ALA A 268 13.39 -25.90 11.66
N GLY A 269 12.15 -25.88 12.18
CA GLY A 269 10.92 -26.07 11.41
C GLY A 269 10.62 -24.94 10.41
N ASP A 270 10.90 -23.69 10.76
CA ASP A 270 10.71 -22.52 9.91
C ASP A 270 11.68 -22.55 8.72
N LEU A 271 12.93 -22.97 8.94
CA LEU A 271 13.93 -23.03 7.86
C LEU A 271 13.55 -24.01 6.75
N GLN A 272 12.96 -25.17 7.11
CA GLN A 272 12.48 -26.13 6.12
C GLN A 272 11.32 -25.57 5.29
N ALA A 273 10.38 -24.86 5.92
CA ALA A 273 9.28 -24.20 5.23
C ALA A 273 9.78 -23.08 4.28
N LEU A 274 10.78 -22.31 4.71
CA LEU A 274 11.43 -21.29 3.88
C LEU A 274 12.13 -21.92 2.66
N ARG A 275 12.84 -23.05 2.83
CA ARG A 275 13.46 -23.80 1.72
C ARG A 275 12.44 -24.29 0.71
N GLN A 276 11.31 -24.85 1.17
CA GLN A 276 10.25 -25.32 0.28
C GLN A 276 9.65 -24.17 -0.53
N THR A 277 9.42 -23.02 0.12
CA THR A 277 8.92 -21.81 -0.53
C THR A 277 9.93 -21.30 -1.57
N ALA A 278 11.21 -21.21 -1.21
CA ALA A 278 12.28 -20.79 -2.12
C ALA A 278 12.38 -21.70 -3.36
N GLN A 279 12.32 -23.02 -3.18
CA GLN A 279 12.32 -23.98 -4.28
C GLN A 279 11.10 -23.86 -5.18
N ALA A 280 9.91 -23.63 -4.60
CA ALA A 280 8.69 -23.43 -5.39
C ALA A 280 8.77 -22.15 -6.23
N LEU A 281 9.24 -21.05 -5.64
CA LEU A 281 9.40 -19.78 -6.36
C LEU A 281 10.47 -19.85 -7.45
N LEU A 282 11.59 -20.55 -7.20
CA LEU A 282 12.63 -20.79 -8.21
C LEU A 282 12.11 -21.58 -9.42
N ARG A 283 11.26 -22.59 -9.22
CA ARG A 283 10.67 -23.37 -10.33
C ARG A 283 9.78 -22.53 -11.25
N ASN A 284 9.23 -21.43 -10.73
CA ASN A 284 8.40 -20.50 -11.50
C ASN A 284 9.23 -19.44 -12.23
N GLN A 285 10.54 -19.36 -12.00
CA GLN A 285 11.42 -18.45 -12.73
C GLN A 285 11.73 -19.00 -14.13
N PRO A 286 11.85 -18.13 -15.15
CA PRO A 286 12.32 -18.55 -16.46
C PRO A 286 13.73 -19.15 -16.35
N ALA A 287 13.99 -20.22 -17.10
CA ALA A 287 15.30 -20.86 -17.11
C ALA A 287 16.41 -19.85 -17.47
N GLY A 288 17.46 -19.80 -16.63
CA GLY A 288 18.59 -18.86 -16.80
C GLY A 288 18.27 -17.40 -16.44
N ARG A 289 17.14 -17.13 -15.76
CA ARG A 289 16.75 -15.79 -15.32
C ARG A 289 16.24 -15.75 -13.89
N ALA A 290 16.69 -16.65 -13.02
CA ALA A 290 16.32 -16.61 -11.60
C ALA A 290 16.94 -15.37 -10.94
N VAL A 291 16.08 -14.43 -10.54
CA VAL A 291 16.49 -13.19 -9.83
C VAL A 291 16.02 -13.23 -8.38
N VAL A 292 16.93 -12.95 -7.45
CA VAL A 292 16.61 -12.76 -6.02
C VAL A 292 16.86 -11.30 -5.64
N ASN A 293 15.87 -10.65 -5.02
CA ASN A 293 15.96 -9.31 -4.48
C ASN A 293 16.11 -9.37 -2.95
N LEU A 294 17.17 -8.78 -2.40
CA LEU A 294 17.51 -8.86 -0.97
C LEU A 294 17.29 -7.53 -0.26
N ALA A 295 16.56 -7.57 0.86
CA ALA A 295 16.41 -6.46 1.81
C ALA A 295 15.96 -5.12 1.16
N GLY A 296 16.07 -4.03 1.93
CA GLY A 296 15.86 -2.67 1.46
C GLY A 296 14.43 -2.37 0.98
N THR A 297 14.31 -1.36 0.12
CA THR A 297 13.05 -0.93 -0.52
C THR A 297 13.22 -0.93 -2.05
N GLY A 298 12.17 -1.20 -2.81
CA GLY A 298 12.25 -1.26 -4.27
C GLY A 298 12.23 -2.69 -4.80
N GLU A 299 11.04 -3.26 -4.81
CA GLU A 299 10.73 -4.58 -5.33
C GLU A 299 11.10 -4.67 -6.81
N VAL A 300 11.82 -5.72 -7.18
CA VAL A 300 12.16 -5.98 -8.58
C VAL A 300 11.10 -6.88 -9.19
N SER A 301 10.43 -6.39 -10.23
CA SER A 301 9.38 -7.14 -10.93
C SER A 301 9.90 -8.50 -11.39
N GLY A 302 9.16 -9.56 -11.07
CA GLY A 302 9.51 -10.94 -11.38
C GLY A 302 10.58 -11.57 -10.49
N ALA A 303 11.25 -10.81 -9.61
CA ALA A 303 12.22 -11.38 -8.67
C ALA A 303 11.55 -12.15 -7.51
N ILE A 304 12.32 -12.99 -6.85
CA ILE A 304 12.00 -13.57 -5.55
C ILE A 304 12.48 -12.60 -4.48
N ASN A 305 11.57 -12.03 -3.70
CA ASN A 305 11.91 -11.02 -2.70
C ASN A 305 12.23 -11.70 -1.37
N VAL A 306 13.36 -11.36 -0.73
CA VAL A 306 13.75 -11.86 0.60
C VAL A 306 13.91 -10.66 1.52
N ASN A 307 12.96 -10.46 2.43
CA ASN A 307 12.96 -9.30 3.30
C ASN A 307 12.23 -9.57 4.62
N VAL A 308 12.70 -8.94 5.70
CA VAL A 308 12.05 -8.96 7.03
C VAL A 308 11.06 -7.80 7.07
N LEU A 309 9.93 -7.96 6.38
CA LEU A 309 8.85 -6.97 6.40
C LEU A 309 7.87 -7.26 7.53
N SER A 310 7.44 -6.20 8.22
CA SER A 310 6.34 -6.29 9.18
C SER A 310 5.06 -6.77 8.47
N ALA A 311 4.16 -7.47 9.19
CA ALA A 311 2.96 -8.06 8.61
C ALA A 311 2.11 -7.07 7.79
N GLN A 312 2.12 -5.79 8.17
CA GLN A 312 1.36 -4.70 7.55
C GLN A 312 1.92 -4.26 6.18
N GLN A 313 3.19 -4.54 5.88
CA GLN A 313 3.85 -4.12 4.63
C GLN A 313 3.79 -5.19 3.51
N VAL A 314 3.16 -6.34 3.75
CA VAL A 314 3.41 -7.54 2.93
C VAL A 314 2.35 -7.85 1.88
N SER A 315 1.12 -7.35 2.02
CA SER A 315 0.01 -7.75 1.14
C SER A 315 0.26 -7.44 -0.35
N SER A 316 1.19 -6.54 -0.68
CA SER A 316 1.50 -6.12 -2.04
C SER A 316 2.83 -6.64 -2.60
N VAL A 317 3.68 -7.32 -1.82
CA VAL A 317 5.02 -7.71 -2.29
C VAL A 317 4.97 -9.09 -2.97
N PRO A 318 5.14 -9.19 -4.30
CA PRO A 318 5.07 -10.47 -4.99
C PRO A 318 6.26 -11.37 -4.61
N ASN A 319 6.03 -12.69 -4.59
CA ASN A 319 7.08 -13.69 -4.38
C ASN A 319 7.93 -13.46 -3.11
N LEU A 320 7.32 -12.95 -2.03
CA LEU A 320 8.03 -12.65 -0.80
C LEU A 320 8.33 -13.92 0.02
N ILE A 321 9.59 -14.07 0.40
CA ILE A 321 10.07 -14.93 1.47
C ILE A 321 10.38 -14.03 2.67
N ARG A 322 9.63 -14.22 3.75
CA ARG A 322 9.79 -13.45 5.00
C ARG A 322 11.01 -13.95 5.78
N SER A 323 12.19 -13.48 5.42
CA SER A 323 13.45 -13.85 6.08
C SER A 323 14.49 -12.75 5.93
N GLY A 324 15.50 -12.75 6.81
CA GLY A 324 16.68 -11.92 6.71
C GLY A 324 17.55 -12.30 5.52
N ALA A 325 18.22 -11.32 4.91
CA ALA A 325 19.14 -11.56 3.79
C ALA A 325 20.29 -12.49 4.17
N GLU A 326 20.64 -12.54 5.46
CA GLU A 326 21.69 -13.37 6.05
C GLU A 326 21.40 -14.87 5.87
N THR A 327 20.12 -15.26 5.82
CA THR A 327 19.67 -16.65 5.68
C THR A 327 19.69 -17.15 4.24
N VAL A 328 19.97 -16.28 3.26
CA VAL A 328 19.80 -16.60 1.83
C VAL A 328 20.57 -17.85 1.41
N GLY A 329 21.78 -18.03 1.96
CA GLY A 329 22.63 -19.20 1.70
C GLY A 329 22.08 -20.52 2.24
N GLU A 330 21.14 -20.46 3.17
CA GLU A 330 20.53 -21.63 3.80
C GLU A 330 19.19 -22.00 3.16
N ILE A 331 18.44 -21.02 2.65
CA ILE A 331 17.09 -21.23 2.09
C ILE A 331 17.11 -21.60 0.61
N PHE A 332 18.05 -21.09 -0.18
CA PHE A 332 18.15 -21.40 -1.60
C PHE A 332 19.13 -22.55 -1.87
N PRO A 333 18.88 -23.40 -2.89
CA PRO A 333 19.85 -24.39 -3.31
C PRO A 333 21.15 -23.74 -3.84
N ARG A 334 22.26 -24.45 -3.72
CA ARG A 334 23.55 -24.02 -4.29
C ARG A 334 23.45 -23.85 -5.81
N ALA A 335 24.09 -22.81 -6.35
CA ALA A 335 24.15 -22.54 -7.78
C ALA A 335 22.77 -22.57 -8.49
N SER A 336 21.76 -21.98 -7.86
CA SER A 336 20.38 -21.97 -8.36
C SER A 336 19.91 -20.60 -8.85
N VAL A 337 20.65 -19.53 -8.55
CA VAL A 337 20.29 -18.14 -8.85
C VAL A 337 21.21 -17.57 -9.92
N ASP A 338 20.65 -16.84 -10.88
CA ASP A 338 21.42 -16.23 -11.97
C ASP A 338 21.85 -14.79 -11.60
N ARG A 339 20.95 -14.03 -10.93
CA ARG A 339 21.21 -12.66 -10.51
C ARG A 339 20.70 -12.37 -9.11
N ILE A 340 21.50 -11.65 -8.32
CA ILE A 340 21.07 -11.07 -7.05
C ILE A 340 21.04 -9.55 -7.20
N VAL A 341 19.97 -8.95 -6.72
CA VAL A 341 19.78 -7.50 -6.68
C VAL A 341 19.39 -7.07 -5.27
N SER A 342 19.63 -5.82 -4.95
CA SER A 342 19.27 -5.22 -3.68
C SER A 342 19.18 -3.72 -3.88
N ASN A 343 18.08 -3.11 -3.46
CA ASN A 343 17.81 -1.68 -3.68
C ASN A 343 17.54 -1.00 -2.33
N ASP A 344 18.05 0.22 -2.18
CA ASP A 344 17.82 1.10 -1.05
C ASP A 344 18.03 0.43 0.33
N VAL A 345 19.07 -0.39 0.46
CA VAL A 345 19.40 -1.00 1.78
C VAL A 345 20.01 0.04 2.69
N VAL A 346 19.55 0.12 3.92
CA VAL A 346 20.07 1.07 4.91
C VAL A 346 21.37 0.53 5.53
N PHE A 347 22.34 1.42 5.78
CA PHE A 347 23.59 1.03 6.44
C PHE A 347 23.35 0.37 7.79
N GLY A 348 24.01 -0.77 8.02
CA GLY A 348 23.85 -1.57 9.25
C GLY A 348 22.59 -2.45 9.31
N GLN A 349 21.66 -2.34 8.35
CA GLN A 349 20.47 -3.22 8.28
C GLN A 349 20.83 -4.67 7.99
N VAL A 350 21.88 -4.89 7.19
CA VAL A 350 22.30 -6.21 6.71
C VAL A 350 23.71 -6.50 7.20
N ASN A 351 23.93 -7.70 7.74
CA ASN A 351 25.26 -8.24 7.97
C ASN A 351 25.85 -8.71 6.63
N TRP A 352 26.54 -7.79 5.93
CA TRP A 352 27.07 -8.05 4.60
C TRP A 352 28.10 -9.18 4.56
N ALA A 353 28.87 -9.41 5.63
CA ALA A 353 29.83 -10.51 5.66
C ALA A 353 29.13 -11.88 5.55
N THR A 354 28.03 -12.07 6.30
CA THR A 354 27.22 -13.31 6.22
C THR A 354 26.43 -13.37 4.92
N THR A 355 25.75 -12.29 4.56
CA THR A 355 24.92 -12.22 3.36
C THR A 355 25.74 -12.46 2.10
N ALA A 356 26.94 -11.89 1.97
CA ALA A 356 27.82 -12.09 0.82
C ALA A 356 28.23 -13.57 0.65
N ARG A 357 28.52 -14.30 1.73
CA ARG A 357 28.80 -15.75 1.66
C ARG A 357 27.56 -16.54 1.22
N GLY A 358 26.38 -16.14 1.68
CA GLY A 358 25.11 -16.70 1.24
C GLY A 358 24.89 -16.48 -0.26
N CYS A 359 25.03 -15.23 -0.73
CA CYS A 359 24.97 -14.86 -2.14
C CYS A 359 25.93 -15.69 -3.00
N PHE A 360 27.19 -15.81 -2.57
CA PHE A 360 28.20 -16.61 -3.27
C PHE A 360 27.81 -18.08 -3.38
N THR A 361 27.16 -18.62 -2.35
CA THR A 361 26.73 -20.03 -2.31
C THR A 361 25.61 -20.33 -3.32
N ILE A 362 24.68 -19.40 -3.49
CA ILE A 362 23.43 -19.62 -4.25
C ILE A 362 23.54 -19.18 -5.71
N LEU A 363 24.38 -18.22 -6.04
CA LEU A 363 24.59 -17.76 -7.43
C LEU A 363 25.22 -18.88 -8.25
N ARG A 364 24.93 -18.99 -9.56
CA ARG A 364 25.68 -19.86 -10.49
C ARG A 364 27.05 -19.28 -10.82
N PRO A 365 28.02 -20.10 -11.28
CA PRO A 365 29.23 -19.57 -11.93
C PRO A 365 28.84 -18.60 -13.05
N GLY A 366 29.48 -17.44 -13.10
CA GLY A 366 29.13 -16.32 -13.99
C GLY A 366 27.91 -15.49 -13.54
N GLY A 367 27.24 -15.87 -12.46
CA GLY A 367 26.11 -15.12 -11.90
C GLY A 367 26.55 -13.80 -11.27
N THR A 368 25.68 -12.79 -11.30
CA THR A 368 26.01 -11.41 -10.91
C THR A 368 25.28 -10.96 -9.65
N VAL A 369 25.90 -10.11 -8.85
CA VAL A 369 25.28 -9.38 -7.73
C VAL A 369 25.35 -7.88 -7.99
N SER A 370 24.27 -7.15 -7.69
CA SER A 370 24.18 -5.69 -7.78
C SER A 370 23.45 -5.14 -6.57
N ILE A 371 24.14 -4.34 -5.74
CA ILE A 371 23.60 -3.80 -4.49
C ILE A 371 23.65 -2.27 -4.54
N ALA A 372 22.49 -1.63 -4.48
CA ALA A 372 22.32 -0.19 -4.38
C ALA A 372 21.94 0.16 -2.92
N PRO A 373 22.87 0.63 -2.08
CA PRO A 373 22.55 1.13 -0.75
C PRO A 373 21.74 2.45 -0.79
N TYR A 374 20.98 2.70 0.28
CA TYR A 374 20.21 3.93 0.46
C TYR A 374 21.14 5.14 0.70
N ALA A 375 20.67 6.33 0.32
CA ALA A 375 21.39 7.58 0.50
C ALA A 375 21.59 7.94 2.00
N GLY A 376 22.82 7.80 2.49
CA GLY A 376 23.24 8.19 3.84
C GLY A 376 24.43 7.36 4.28
N GLN A 377 25.59 8.00 4.57
CA GLN A 377 26.88 7.30 4.78
C GLN A 377 27.28 6.42 3.58
N LEU A 378 26.91 6.85 2.37
CA LEU A 378 26.99 6.07 1.14
C LEU A 378 28.38 5.50 0.88
N ALA A 379 29.45 6.30 1.06
CA ALA A 379 30.82 5.85 0.82
C ALA A 379 31.26 4.70 1.76
N GLU A 380 30.97 4.80 3.06
CA GLU A 380 31.30 3.76 4.04
C GLU A 380 30.49 2.49 3.78
N HIS A 381 29.20 2.64 3.43
CA HIS A 381 28.34 1.50 3.11
C HIS A 381 28.81 0.77 1.85
N LEU A 382 29.11 1.50 0.77
CA LEU A 382 29.62 0.93 -0.47
C LEU A 382 30.92 0.15 -0.22
N GLU A 383 31.86 0.70 0.56
CA GLU A 383 33.12 0.00 0.86
C GLU A 383 32.90 -1.24 1.75
N ALA A 384 31.98 -1.17 2.72
CA ALA A 384 31.62 -2.32 3.55
C ALA A 384 31.03 -3.46 2.71
N ILE A 385 30.15 -3.16 1.75
CA ILE A 385 29.57 -4.14 0.81
C ILE A 385 30.68 -4.72 -0.08
N ALA A 386 31.49 -3.85 -0.71
CA ALA A 386 32.56 -4.28 -1.61
C ALA A 386 33.57 -5.18 -0.90
N THR A 387 33.99 -4.82 0.31
CA THR A 387 34.88 -5.63 1.15
C THR A 387 34.28 -6.99 1.47
N ALA A 388 32.99 -7.05 1.82
CA ALA A 388 32.31 -8.31 2.11
C ALA A 388 32.21 -9.21 0.87
N LEU A 389 31.90 -8.67 -0.31
CA LEU A 389 31.86 -9.42 -1.57
C LEU A 389 33.24 -9.97 -1.95
N ARG A 390 34.29 -9.16 -1.88
CA ARG A 390 35.68 -9.63 -2.11
C ARG A 390 36.04 -10.76 -1.15
N SER A 391 35.72 -10.60 0.13
CA SER A 391 36.00 -11.59 1.16
C SER A 391 35.23 -12.90 0.97
N ALA A 392 34.06 -12.86 0.35
CA ALA A 392 33.27 -14.05 0.00
C ALA A 392 33.77 -14.77 -1.27
N GLY A 393 34.74 -14.18 -2.00
CA GLY A 393 35.36 -14.78 -3.19
C GLY A 393 34.80 -14.29 -4.53
N PHE A 394 33.96 -13.24 -4.53
CA PHE A 394 33.51 -12.62 -5.78
C PHE A 394 34.68 -11.96 -6.53
N ARG A 395 34.57 -11.93 -7.86
CA ARG A 395 35.49 -11.22 -8.76
C ARG A 395 34.82 -9.96 -9.32
N ASP A 396 35.64 -9.11 -9.93
CA ASP A 396 35.20 -7.89 -10.61
C ASP A 396 34.32 -7.00 -9.71
N VAL A 397 34.70 -6.90 -8.43
CA VAL A 397 33.98 -6.10 -7.44
C VAL A 397 34.24 -4.62 -7.71
N ALA A 398 33.24 -3.92 -8.24
CA ALA A 398 33.32 -2.52 -8.62
C ALA A 398 32.27 -1.67 -7.89
N ILE A 399 32.61 -0.41 -7.62
CA ILE A 399 31.66 0.61 -7.19
C ILE A 399 31.32 1.45 -8.41
N GLU A 400 30.15 1.23 -8.98
CA GLU A 400 29.69 1.89 -10.20
C GLU A 400 28.95 3.19 -9.88
N ALA A 401 29.33 4.25 -10.59
CA ALA A 401 28.74 5.58 -10.51
C ALA A 401 28.61 6.15 -9.07
N GLY A 402 29.42 5.64 -8.13
CA GLY A 402 29.42 6.07 -6.73
C GLY A 402 28.17 5.67 -5.93
N HIS A 403 27.33 4.75 -6.42
CA HIS A 403 26.09 4.37 -5.72
C HIS A 403 25.67 2.91 -5.85
N ILE A 404 26.38 2.08 -6.63
CA ILE A 404 26.07 0.65 -6.77
C ILE A 404 27.34 -0.16 -6.58
N VAL A 405 27.26 -1.28 -5.85
CA VAL A 405 28.33 -2.29 -5.84
C VAL A 405 27.92 -3.46 -6.71
N THR A 406 28.72 -3.76 -7.73
CA THR A 406 28.55 -4.91 -8.62
C THR A 406 29.66 -5.93 -8.41
N ALA A 407 29.36 -7.22 -8.62
CA ALA A 407 30.37 -8.27 -8.65
C ALA A 407 29.89 -9.53 -9.40
N VAL A 408 30.83 -10.40 -9.76
CA VAL A 408 30.59 -11.66 -10.49
C VAL A 408 31.06 -12.85 -9.67
N ARG A 409 30.25 -13.91 -9.60
CA ARG A 409 30.69 -15.20 -9.07
C ARG A 409 31.56 -15.89 -10.14
N PRO A 410 32.83 -16.23 -9.84
CA PRO A 410 33.72 -16.85 -10.81
C PRO A 410 33.29 -18.25 -11.26
#